data_AF-A0A7H0LKN4-F1
#
_entry.id   AF-A0A7H0LKN4-F1
#
_cell.length_a   1.000
_cell.length_b   1.000
_cell.length_c   1.000
_cell.angle_alpha   90.00
_cell.angle_beta   90.00
_cell.angle_gamma   90.00
#
_symmetry.space_group_name_H-M   'P 1'
#
loop_
_entity.id
_entity.type
_entity.pdbx_description
1 polymer ?
#
loop_
_entity_poly.entity_id
_entity_poly.type
_entity_poly.pdbx_seq_one_letter_code
_entity_poly.pdbx_strand_id
1 'polypeptide(L)'
;MKSHLAAIGMLMCLAGCSKTEEATGEAQHQGRYVGIGIYSPSKLWALLKPANPSKDKAAATLEDDSHVIVVVDSKTGEVRQCGNLSGYCVRMNPWGGSAPVAPASLTKHAADLAGEEAARETTTVSNAADPMPNAR
;
A
#
# COMPACT_ATOMS: atom_id res chain seq x y z
N MET A 1 -12.94 60.84 48.04
CA MET A 1 -13.79 59.82 47.39
C MET A 1 -13.82 60.10 45.89
N LYS A 2 -12.93 59.48 45.11
CA LYS A 2 -12.99 59.45 43.64
C LYS A 2 -12.49 58.08 43.18
N SER A 3 -13.36 57.39 42.45
CA SER A 3 -13.21 56.04 41.90
C SER A 3 -12.61 56.10 40.49
N HIS A 4 -11.69 55.19 40.17
CA HIS A 4 -11.33 54.74 38.81
C HIS A 4 -10.80 53.30 39.00
N LEU A 5 -11.54 52.21 38.75
CA LEU A 5 -11.89 51.56 37.47
C LEU A 5 -10.85 51.72 36.35
N ALA A 6 -10.03 50.67 36.17
CA ALA A 6 -9.51 50.14 34.90
C ALA A 6 -8.71 48.85 35.23
N ALA A 7 -9.31 47.65 35.21
CA ALA A 7 -9.58 46.84 34.03
C ALA A 7 -8.35 46.62 33.14
N ILE A 8 -7.40 45.76 33.56
CA ILE A 8 -6.38 45.20 32.68
C ILE A 8 -6.12 43.74 33.04
N GLY A 9 -6.33 42.85 32.07
CA GLY A 9 -5.44 41.71 31.88
C GLY A 9 -5.93 40.36 32.38
N MET A 10 -7.10 39.91 31.92
CA MET A 10 -7.40 38.48 31.88
C MET A 10 -6.53 37.83 30.80
N LEU A 11 -5.28 37.53 31.16
CA LEU A 11 -4.33 36.84 30.30
C LEU A 11 -4.75 35.37 30.24
N MET A 12 -5.21 34.98 29.06
CA MET A 12 -5.60 33.62 28.71
C MET A 12 -4.44 32.64 28.91
N CYS A 13 -4.46 31.88 30.00
CA CYS A 13 -3.75 30.61 30.06
C CYS A 13 -4.57 29.59 29.26
N LEU A 14 -4.45 29.62 27.92
CA LEU A 14 -4.70 28.43 27.12
C LEU A 14 -3.64 27.40 27.53
N ALA A 15 -3.96 26.60 28.54
CA ALA A 15 -3.26 25.36 28.81
C ALA A 15 -3.32 24.52 27.53
N GLY A 16 -2.18 24.42 26.86
CA GLY A 16 -2.02 23.64 25.66
C GLY A 16 -2.43 22.20 25.93
N CYS A 17 -3.19 21.63 24.99
CA CYS A 17 -3.20 20.19 24.79
C CYS A 17 -1.75 19.76 24.64
N SER A 18 -1.19 19.14 25.67
CA SER A 18 -0.06 18.25 25.53
C SER A 18 -0.52 17.10 24.62
N LYS A 19 -0.36 17.30 23.31
CA LYS A 19 -0.11 16.17 22.43
C LYS A 19 1.11 15.49 23.04
N THR A 20 0.89 14.28 23.56
CA THR A 20 1.94 13.30 23.72
C THR A 20 2.63 13.20 22.37
N GLU A 21 3.73 13.94 22.20
CA GLU A 21 4.69 13.64 21.16
C GLU A 21 5.26 12.27 21.55
N GLU A 22 4.70 11.22 20.96
CA GLU A 22 5.44 9.98 20.76
C GLU A 22 6.81 10.40 20.24
N ALA A 23 7.84 10.05 21.01
CA ALA A 23 9.22 10.32 20.64
C ALA A 23 9.51 9.67 19.29
N THR A 24 9.37 10.44 18.20
CA THR A 24 10.07 10.16 16.97
C THR A 24 11.52 10.53 17.22
N GLY A 25 12.24 9.64 17.89
CA GLY A 25 13.68 9.64 17.89
C GLY A 25 14.14 9.61 16.44
N GLU A 26 14.51 10.77 15.91
CA GLU A 26 15.10 10.92 14.59
C GLU A 26 16.51 10.37 14.66
N ALA A 27 16.62 9.05 14.66
CA ALA A 27 17.87 8.38 14.41
C ALA A 27 18.18 8.61 12.92
N GLN A 28 19.23 9.38 12.64
CA GLN A 28 19.87 9.43 11.32
C GLN A 28 20.46 8.07 10.96
N HIS A 29 19.59 7.12 10.64
CA HIS A 29 19.95 5.91 9.93
C HIS A 29 19.61 6.15 8.47
N GLN A 30 20.63 6.16 7.60
CA GLN A 30 20.42 5.91 6.18
C GLN A 30 19.99 4.45 6.01
N GLY A 31 18.76 4.15 6.43
CA GLY A 31 18.16 2.84 6.33
C GLY A 31 17.95 2.47 4.87
N ARG A 32 18.05 1.17 4.57
CA ARG A 32 17.73 0.63 3.24
C ARG A 32 16.27 0.89 2.83
N TYR A 33 15.42 1.31 3.76
CA TYR A 33 13.99 1.46 3.57
C TYR A 33 13.57 2.91 3.78
N VAL A 34 12.82 3.46 2.82
CA VAL A 34 12.36 4.86 2.80
C VAL A 34 10.92 5.05 3.25
N GLY A 35 10.22 3.96 3.53
CA GLY A 35 8.85 4.00 4.03
C GLY A 35 8.46 2.67 4.64
N ILE A 36 7.79 2.76 5.80
CA ILE A 36 7.16 1.63 6.47
C ILE A 36 5.70 2.04 6.72
N GLY A 37 4.77 1.19 6.29
CA GLY A 37 3.34 1.35 6.57
C GLY A 37 2.77 0.07 7.16
N ILE A 38 1.83 0.21 8.07
CA ILE A 38 1.10 -0.91 8.68
C ILE A 38 -0.35 -0.80 8.23
N TYR A 39 -0.87 -1.87 7.63
CA TYR A 39 -2.19 -1.90 7.04
C TYR A 39 -2.99 -3.09 7.58
N SER A 40 -4.31 -2.95 7.64
CA SER A 40 -5.17 -4.11 7.87
C SER A 40 -5.13 -5.04 6.65
N PRO A 41 -5.08 -6.37 6.85
CA PRO A 41 -5.11 -7.33 5.76
C PRO A 41 -6.43 -7.21 4.98
N SER A 42 -6.32 -7.13 3.66
CA SER A 42 -7.48 -7.14 2.78
C SER A 42 -7.99 -8.56 2.54
N LYS A 43 -9.20 -8.70 1.99
CA LYS A 43 -9.70 -10.02 1.55
C LYS A 43 -8.80 -10.70 0.52
N LEU A 44 -8.03 -9.93 -0.25
CA LEU A 44 -7.07 -10.48 -1.22
C LEU A 44 -5.86 -11.10 -0.54
N TRP A 45 -5.48 -10.65 0.66
CA TRP A 45 -4.34 -11.19 1.41
C TRP A 45 -4.53 -12.69 1.70
N ALA A 46 -5.73 -13.07 2.15
CA ALA A 46 -6.09 -14.47 2.40
C ALA A 46 -6.14 -15.34 1.13
N LEU A 47 -6.20 -14.73 -0.06
CA LEU A 47 -6.21 -15.47 -1.33
C LEU A 47 -4.81 -15.68 -1.91
N LEU A 48 -3.78 -15.11 -1.29
CA LEU A 48 -2.41 -15.31 -1.71
C LEU A 48 -2.01 -16.77 -1.47
N LYS A 49 -1.25 -17.33 -2.40
CA LYS A 49 -0.70 -18.68 -2.25
C LYS A 49 0.78 -18.58 -1.85
N PRO A 50 1.16 -18.94 -0.62
CA PRO A 50 2.56 -18.98 -0.25
C PRO A 50 3.32 -19.94 -1.15
N ALA A 51 4.48 -19.51 -1.67
CA ALA A 51 5.33 -20.37 -2.50
C ALA A 51 5.84 -21.60 -1.72
N ASN A 52 6.11 -21.41 -0.42
CA ASN A 52 6.57 -22.45 0.50
C ASN A 52 5.78 -22.35 1.81
N PRO A 53 4.54 -22.91 1.87
CA PRO A 53 3.78 -22.90 3.11
C PRO A 53 4.47 -23.76 4.17
N SER A 54 4.31 -23.40 5.45
CA SER A 54 4.78 -24.22 6.56
C SER A 54 4.12 -25.60 6.53
N LYS A 55 4.89 -26.63 6.90
CA LYS A 55 4.36 -28.00 7.09
C LYS A 55 3.77 -28.21 8.48
N ASP A 56 4.07 -27.31 9.41
CA ASP A 56 3.52 -27.34 10.75
C ASP A 56 2.06 -26.86 10.73
N LYS A 57 1.16 -27.69 11.26
CA LYS A 57 -0.27 -27.38 11.35
C LYS A 57 -0.58 -26.32 12.40
N ALA A 58 0.33 -26.07 13.34
CA ALA A 58 0.18 -25.03 14.36
C ALA A 58 0.80 -23.69 13.91
N ALA A 59 1.43 -23.63 12.74
CA ALA A 59 1.98 -22.39 12.22
C ALA A 59 0.86 -21.43 11.80
N ALA A 60 1.07 -20.14 12.06
CA ALA A 60 0.17 -19.09 11.62
C ALA A 60 0.04 -19.08 10.09
N THR A 61 -1.19 -18.96 9.63
CA THR A 61 -1.61 -18.84 8.24
C THR A 61 -1.81 -17.37 7.86
N LEU A 62 -2.05 -17.10 6.58
CA LEU A 62 -2.30 -15.72 6.13
C LEU A 62 -3.58 -15.14 6.72
N GLU A 63 -4.53 -16.01 7.03
CA GLU A 63 -5.80 -15.70 7.68
C GLU A 63 -5.61 -15.28 9.14
N ASP A 64 -4.51 -15.69 9.77
CA ASP A 64 -4.18 -15.30 11.14
C ASP A 64 -3.54 -13.92 11.21
N ASP A 65 -3.05 -13.37 10.10
CA ASP A 65 -2.43 -12.04 10.09
C ASP A 65 -3.44 -10.95 10.45
N SER A 66 -3.09 -10.15 11.46
CA SER A 66 -3.89 -8.97 11.84
C SER A 66 -3.38 -7.69 11.19
N HIS A 67 -2.13 -7.70 10.71
CA HIS A 67 -1.48 -6.57 10.09
C HIS A 67 -0.59 -7.02 8.93
N VAL A 68 -0.56 -6.21 7.88
CA VAL A 68 0.39 -6.32 6.77
C VAL A 68 1.33 -5.14 6.85
N ILE A 69 2.62 -5.44 7.01
CA ILE A 69 3.70 -4.45 7.08
C ILE A 69 4.25 -4.27 5.67
N VAL A 70 4.17 -3.05 5.15
CA VAL A 70 4.65 -2.71 3.81
C VAL A 70 5.91 -1.87 3.94
N VAL A 71 6.95 -2.27 3.21
CA VAL A 71 8.26 -1.62 3.24
C VAL A 71 8.73 -1.35 1.81
N VAL A 72 9.29 -0.16 1.58
CA VAL A 72 9.86 0.23 0.27
C VAL A 72 11.38 0.31 0.36
N ASP A 73 12.07 -0.47 -0.46
CA ASP A 73 13.53 -0.45 -0.62
C ASP A 73 13.96 0.79 -1.41
N SER A 74 14.80 1.61 -0.78
CA SER A 74 15.23 2.90 -1.32
C SER A 74 16.20 2.81 -2.50
N LYS A 75 16.89 1.67 -2.65
CA LYS A 75 17.86 1.47 -3.73
C LYS A 75 17.20 0.90 -4.98
N THR A 76 16.25 0.00 -4.79
CA THR A 76 15.65 -0.80 -5.88
C THR A 76 14.23 -0.40 -6.23
N GLY A 77 13.55 0.35 -5.36
CA GLY A 77 12.10 0.61 -5.47
C GLY A 77 11.24 -0.61 -5.18
N GLU A 78 11.84 -1.73 -4.74
CA GLU A 78 11.09 -2.94 -4.41
C GLU A 78 10.16 -2.70 -3.23
N VAL A 79 8.89 -3.08 -3.39
CA VAL A 79 7.89 -3.08 -2.34
C VAL A 79 7.79 -4.48 -1.76
N ARG A 80 7.88 -4.57 -0.43
CA ARG A 80 7.68 -5.80 0.34
C ARG A 80 6.44 -5.66 1.19
N GLN A 81 5.60 -6.68 1.21
CA GLN A 81 4.42 -6.75 2.08
C GLN A 81 4.53 -8.02 2.91
N CYS A 82 4.55 -7.92 4.23
CA CYS A 82 4.75 -9.05 5.13
C CYS A 82 3.62 -9.15 6.16
N GLY A 83 3.09 -10.35 6.35
CA GLY A 83 2.16 -10.67 7.43
C GLY A 83 2.87 -10.67 8.79
N ASN A 84 2.23 -10.10 9.81
CA ASN A 84 2.84 -9.97 11.13
C ASN A 84 2.91 -11.29 11.92
N LEU A 85 2.02 -12.25 11.65
CA LEU A 85 1.95 -13.52 12.36
C LEU A 85 2.43 -14.69 11.50
N SER A 86 1.96 -14.76 10.25
CA SER A 86 2.39 -15.78 9.28
C SER A 86 3.87 -15.64 8.90
N GLY A 87 4.41 -14.42 8.99
CA GLY A 87 5.75 -14.07 8.49
C GLY A 87 5.89 -14.18 6.97
N TYR A 88 4.79 -14.41 6.24
CA TYR A 88 4.80 -14.53 4.79
C TYR A 88 5.02 -13.16 4.16
N CYS A 89 5.97 -13.07 3.21
CA CYS A 89 6.31 -11.83 2.52
C CYS A 89 6.13 -11.96 1.01
N VAL A 90 5.34 -11.05 0.42
CA VAL A 90 5.28 -10.82 -1.03
C VAL A 90 6.27 -9.74 -1.40
N ARG A 91 7.01 -9.97 -2.48
CA ARG A 91 7.93 -8.98 -3.07
C ARG A 91 7.41 -8.60 -4.44
N MET A 92 7.30 -7.30 -4.71
CA MET A 92 7.01 -6.78 -6.03
C MET A 92 8.01 -5.68 -6.37
N ASN A 93 8.50 -5.68 -7.60
CA ASN A 93 9.23 -4.53 -8.14
C ASN A 93 8.51 -4.08 -9.41
N PRO A 94 7.57 -3.12 -9.31
CA PRO A 94 6.85 -2.64 -10.48
C PRO A 94 7.74 -1.88 -11.47
N TRP A 95 8.99 -1.57 -11.10
CA TRP A 95 9.91 -0.76 -11.89
C TRP A 95 11.10 -1.57 -12.43
N GLY A 96 11.34 -2.76 -11.88
CA GLY A 96 12.33 -3.69 -12.39
C GLY A 96 11.70 -4.40 -13.58
N GLY A 97 12.17 -4.12 -14.80
CA GLY A 97 11.57 -4.53 -16.08
C GLY A 97 11.30 -6.03 -16.32
N SER A 98 11.44 -6.88 -15.31
CA SER A 98 10.83 -8.21 -15.23
C SER A 98 9.31 -8.12 -15.03
N ALA A 99 8.55 -8.93 -15.76
CA ALA A 99 7.10 -9.01 -15.57
C ALA A 99 6.76 -9.37 -14.10
N PRO A 100 5.84 -8.64 -13.45
CA PRO A 100 5.45 -8.93 -12.08
C PRO A 100 4.82 -10.33 -12.00
N VAL A 101 5.32 -11.16 -11.07
CA VAL A 101 4.67 -12.44 -10.77
C VAL A 101 3.37 -12.14 -10.03
N ALA A 102 2.24 -12.51 -10.64
CA ALA A 102 0.92 -12.33 -10.03
C ALA A 102 0.84 -13.14 -8.72
N PRO A 103 0.60 -12.49 -7.56
CA PRO A 103 0.57 -13.18 -6.26
C PRO A 103 -0.64 -14.11 -6.05
N ALA A 104 -1.63 -14.02 -6.93
CA ALA A 104 -2.87 -14.78 -6.88
C ALA A 104 -3.05 -15.61 -8.15
N SER A 105 -3.65 -16.79 -7.99
CA SER A 105 -4.03 -17.63 -9.13
C SER A 105 -5.15 -16.94 -9.91
N LEU A 106 -4.83 -16.39 -11.09
CA LEU A 106 -5.80 -15.75 -11.98
C LEU A 106 -6.72 -16.74 -12.72
N THR A 107 -6.60 -18.04 -12.42
CA THR A 107 -7.37 -19.09 -13.10
C THR A 107 -8.88 -18.89 -13.04
N LYS A 108 -9.40 -18.25 -11.98
CA LYS A 108 -10.84 -17.98 -11.84
C LYS A 108 -11.40 -17.02 -12.89
N HIS A 109 -10.56 -16.16 -13.47
CA HIS A 109 -10.94 -15.18 -14.48
C HIS A 109 -10.38 -15.50 -15.88
N ALA A 110 -9.83 -16.69 -16.09
CA ALA A 110 -9.27 -17.07 -17.39
C ALA A 110 -10.32 -17.04 -18.51
N ALA A 111 -11.56 -17.42 -18.21
CA ALA A 111 -12.68 -17.35 -19.15
C ALA A 111 -13.09 -15.90 -19.46
N ASP A 112 -13.08 -15.03 -18.45
CA ASP A 112 -13.39 -13.61 -18.62
C ASP A 112 -12.33 -12.92 -19.49
N LEU A 113 -11.04 -13.21 -19.24
CA LEU A 113 -9.92 -12.70 -20.04
C LEU A 113 -9.99 -13.18 -21.50
N ALA A 114 -10.30 -14.46 -21.73
CA ALA A 114 -10.48 -14.99 -23.09
C ALA A 114 -11.68 -14.34 -23.81
N GLY A 115 -12.75 -14.04 -23.07
CA GLY A 115 -13.89 -13.29 -23.60
C GLY A 115 -13.54 -11.85 -23.98
N GLU A 116 -12.73 -11.18 -23.17
CA GLU A 116 -12.22 -9.83 -23.47
C GLU A 116 -11.26 -9.81 -24.67
N GLU A 117 -10.40 -10.82 -24.83
CA GLU A 117 -9.53 -10.97 -26.00
C GLU A 117 -10.34 -11.16 -27.28
N ALA A 118 -11.34 -12.04 -27.27
CA ALA A 118 -12.24 -12.24 -28.41
C ALA A 118 -13.05 -10.96 -28.75
N ALA A 119 -13.45 -10.18 -27.73
CA ALA A 119 -14.12 -8.90 -27.91
C ALA A 119 -13.18 -7.80 -28.46
N ARG A 120 -11.87 -7.87 -28.15
CA ARG A 120 -10.84 -6.99 -28.71
C ARG A 120 -10.52 -7.29 -30.17
N GLU A 121 -10.48 -8.56 -30.56
CA GLU A 121 -10.26 -8.93 -31.98
C GLU A 121 -11.39 -8.45 -32.90
N THR A 122 -12.61 -8.32 -32.37
CA THR A 122 -13.78 -7.86 -33.14
C THR A 122 -13.99 -6.34 -33.11
N THR A 123 -13.32 -5.63 -32.19
CA THR A 123 -13.42 -4.17 -32.11
C THR A 123 -12.16 -3.55 -32.68
N THR A 124 -12.23 -3.08 -33.93
CA THR A 124 -11.19 -2.21 -34.50
C THR A 124 -11.12 -0.93 -33.66
N VAL A 125 -10.26 -0.92 -32.64
CA VAL A 125 -10.01 0.27 -31.83
C VAL A 125 -9.21 1.21 -32.73
N SER A 126 -9.89 2.18 -33.34
CA SER A 126 -9.23 3.30 -34.02
C SER A 126 -8.36 4.00 -32.98
N ASN A 127 -7.05 3.99 -33.18
CA ASN A 127 -6.15 4.70 -32.30
C ASN A 127 -6.35 6.20 -32.55
N ALA A 128 -6.45 7.00 -31.49
CA ALA A 128 -6.60 8.46 -31.65
C ALA A 128 -5.35 9.12 -32.28
N ALA A 129 -4.25 8.37 -32.40
CA ALA A 129 -3.05 8.76 -33.11
C ALA A 129 -3.05 8.38 -34.61
N ASP A 130 -4.07 7.66 -35.09
CA ASP A 130 -4.15 7.31 -36.51
C ASP A 130 -4.43 8.57 -37.34
N PRO A 131 -3.68 8.80 -38.43
CA PRO A 131 -3.91 9.96 -39.29
C PRO A 131 -5.32 9.89 -39.87
N MET A 132 -6.09 10.98 -39.69
CA MET A 132 -7.45 11.04 -40.21
C MET A 132 -7.44 10.77 -41.73
N PRO A 133 -8.34 9.90 -42.24
CA PRO A 133 -8.43 9.68 -43.67
C PRO A 133 -8.82 10.99 -44.34
N ASN A 134 -7.98 11.46 -45.27
CA ASN A 134 -8.21 12.70 -46.02
C ASN A 134 -9.61 12.69 -46.63
N ALA A 135 -10.48 13.59 -46.14
CA ALA A 135 -11.77 13.86 -46.76
C ALA A 135 -11.51 14.43 -48.17
N ARG A 136 -12.02 13.74 -49.19
CA ARG A 136 -12.09 14.24 -50.56
C ARG A 136 -13.38 15.02 -50.76
#